data_AF-A0A0L0CZ22-F1
#
_entry.id   AF-A0A0L0CZ22-F1
#
_cell.length_a   1.000
_cell.length_b   1.000
_cell.length_c   1.000
_cell.angle_alpha   90.00
_cell.angle_beta   90.00
_cell.angle_gamma   90.00
#
_symmetry.space_group_name_H-M   'P 1'
#
loop_
_entity.id
_entity.type
_entity.pdbx_description
1 polymer ?
#
loop_
_entity_poly.entity_id
_entity_poly.type
_entity_poly.pdbx_seq_one_letter_code
_entity_poly.pdbx_strand_id
1 'polypeptide(L)'
;MWAFYTITNTLLSPEIGEKKKKFYFFNYKSNVLQQKMNDQDIINICVLSSICSTIPYILLNKKNQILGASGSIMGLVYILSTLKPNEVFISLFPLPYLKLTALQLCHLSILTNIFFLFFRKKKVNHFNIAWSAHMFGLLGGALYNIYQRKIKNNNNYYPFIQLSIKNGYIDYH
;
A
#
# COMPACT_ATOMS: atom_id res chain seq x y z
N MET A 1 10.11 -8.88 -8.51
CA MET A 1 8.93 -8.50 -9.33
C MET A 1 7.64 -9.30 -9.06
N TRP A 2 7.66 -10.65 -8.95
CA TRP A 2 6.42 -11.45 -8.83
C TRP A 2 5.54 -11.09 -7.62
N ALA A 3 6.12 -10.92 -6.43
CA ALA A 3 5.36 -10.59 -5.22
C ALA A 3 4.61 -9.25 -5.29
N PHE A 4 5.20 -8.22 -5.90
CA PHE A 4 4.54 -6.91 -6.07
C PHE A 4 3.38 -6.99 -7.08
N TYR A 5 3.58 -7.73 -8.18
CA TYR A 5 2.54 -8.03 -9.16
C TYR A 5 1.41 -8.86 -8.56
N THR A 6 1.72 -9.83 -7.70
CA THR A 6 0.70 -10.60 -6.98
C THR A 6 -0.07 -9.71 -6.02
N ILE A 7 0.59 -8.76 -5.34
CA ILE A 7 -0.03 -7.82 -4.39
C ILE A 7 -0.89 -6.76 -5.09
N THR A 8 -0.44 -6.22 -6.23
CA THR A 8 -1.32 -5.41 -7.08
C THR A 8 -2.46 -6.29 -7.60
N ASN A 9 -2.21 -7.46 -8.17
CA ASN A 9 -3.28 -8.30 -8.74
C ASN A 9 -4.26 -8.92 -7.72
N THR A 10 -3.91 -9.03 -6.43
CA THR A 10 -4.84 -9.51 -5.39
C THR A 10 -5.74 -8.42 -4.81
N LEU A 11 -5.43 -7.13 -5.01
CA LEU A 11 -6.21 -6.02 -4.45
C LEU A 11 -6.64 -4.96 -5.50
N LEU A 12 -5.92 -4.85 -6.62
CA LEU A 12 -5.88 -3.71 -7.53
C LEU A 12 -5.54 -4.13 -8.98
N SER A 13 -6.52 -4.13 -9.88
CA SER A 13 -6.21 -4.22 -11.31
C SER A 13 -5.90 -2.81 -11.84
N PRO A 14 -4.77 -2.57 -12.54
CA PRO A 14 -4.58 -1.30 -13.25
C PRO A 14 -5.68 -1.14 -14.32
N GLU A 15 -6.18 0.08 -14.52
CA GLU A 15 -7.21 0.35 -15.52
C GLU A 15 -6.62 0.20 -16.94
N ILE A 16 -7.20 -0.72 -17.72
CA ILE A 16 -6.82 -0.96 -19.12
C ILE A 16 -7.59 0.05 -19.97
N GLY A 17 -6.88 1.00 -20.59
CA GLY A 17 -7.46 1.86 -21.62
C GLY A 17 -7.98 1.03 -22.80
N GLU A 18 -9.23 1.26 -23.19
CA GLU A 18 -10.10 0.43 -24.04
C GLU A 18 -9.61 0.00 -25.45
N LYS A 19 -8.37 0.26 -25.87
CA LYS A 19 -7.94 0.01 -27.26
C LYS A 19 -7.15 -1.26 -27.54
N LYS A 20 -7.04 -2.23 -26.62
CA LYS A 20 -6.36 -3.51 -26.92
C LYS A 20 -7.06 -4.74 -26.34
N LYS A 21 -8.14 -5.15 -27.00
CA LYS A 21 -8.67 -6.53 -26.94
C LYS A 21 -7.62 -7.50 -27.50
N LYS A 22 -6.70 -7.98 -26.66
CA LYS A 22 -6.00 -9.26 -26.85
C LYS A 22 -5.18 -9.57 -25.60
N PHE A 23 -5.62 -10.61 -24.89
CA PHE A 23 -4.87 -11.48 -23.99
C PHE A 23 -3.37 -11.17 -23.86
N TYR A 24 -3.03 -10.28 -22.93
CA TYR A 24 -1.71 -10.19 -22.31
C TYR A 24 -1.91 -9.72 -20.86
N PHE A 25 -2.57 -10.56 -20.07
CA PHE A 25 -2.71 -10.42 -18.61
C PHE A 25 -1.34 -10.37 -17.87
N PHE A 26 -0.24 -10.62 -18.59
CA PHE A 26 1.12 -10.70 -18.05
C PHE A 26 2.06 -9.58 -18.49
N ASN A 27 1.67 -8.69 -19.41
CA ASN A 27 2.61 -7.76 -20.07
C ASN A 27 2.15 -6.31 -20.13
N TYR A 28 1.11 -5.91 -19.38
CA TYR A 28 0.71 -4.52 -19.29
C TYR A 28 1.63 -3.73 -18.35
N LYS A 29 2.86 -3.51 -18.83
CA LYS A 29 3.79 -2.45 -18.46
C LYS A 29 3.66 -1.93 -17.02
N SER A 30 4.35 -2.62 -16.11
CA SER A 30 5.07 -1.96 -15.02
C SER A 30 6.21 -1.04 -15.52
N ASN A 31 6.18 -0.53 -16.76
CA ASN A 31 7.25 0.33 -17.28
C ASN A 31 7.39 1.64 -16.49
N VAL A 32 6.33 2.10 -15.83
CA VAL A 32 6.37 3.35 -15.04
C VAL A 32 6.85 3.09 -13.60
N LEU A 33 6.72 1.87 -13.06
CA LEU A 33 7.34 1.47 -11.79
C LEU A 33 8.82 1.11 -11.98
N GLN A 34 9.17 0.50 -13.13
CA GLN A 34 10.54 0.13 -13.49
C GLN A 34 11.52 1.30 -13.52
N GLN A 35 11.05 2.54 -13.69
CA GLN A 35 11.93 3.71 -13.71
C GLN A 35 12.21 4.33 -12.33
N LYS A 36 11.47 3.96 -11.26
CA LYS A 36 11.60 4.61 -9.94
C LYS A 36 11.88 3.67 -8.75
N MET A 37 11.73 2.35 -8.91
CA MET A 37 11.97 1.37 -7.83
C MET A 37 12.58 0.07 -8.39
N ASN A 38 13.61 -0.44 -7.73
CA ASN A 38 14.21 -1.74 -8.07
C ASN A 38 13.69 -2.88 -7.18
N ASP A 39 14.04 -4.12 -7.50
CA ASP A 39 13.60 -5.29 -6.73
C ASP A 39 14.11 -5.26 -5.28
N GLN A 40 15.30 -4.70 -5.05
CA GLN A 40 15.85 -4.55 -3.70
C GLN A 40 15.03 -3.58 -2.85
N ASP A 41 14.54 -2.48 -3.44
CA ASP A 41 13.65 -1.54 -2.74
C ASP A 41 12.36 -2.25 -2.30
N ILE A 42 11.77 -3.07 -3.18
CA ILE A 42 10.57 -3.86 -2.85
C ILE A 42 10.85 -4.80 -1.68
N ILE A 43 11.96 -5.53 -1.72
CA ILE A 43 12.36 -6.46 -0.65
C ILE A 43 12.55 -5.68 0.67
N ASN A 44 13.28 -4.57 0.63
CA ASN A 44 13.55 -3.75 1.81
C ASN A 44 12.27 -3.23 2.44
N ILE A 45 11.31 -2.74 1.64
CA ILE A 45 10.01 -2.27 2.11
C ILE A 45 9.25 -3.43 2.74
N CYS A 46 9.16 -4.57 2.07
CA CYS A 46 8.46 -5.74 2.58
C CYS A 46 9.05 -6.21 3.91
N VAL A 47 10.38 -6.32 4.02
CA VAL A 47 11.06 -6.73 5.24
C VAL A 47 10.82 -5.73 6.36
N LEU A 48 11.04 -4.43 6.11
CA LEU A 48 10.85 -3.38 7.10
C LEU A 48 9.40 -3.33 7.59
N SER A 49 8.43 -3.35 6.69
CA SER A 49 7.02 -3.38 7.05
C SER A 49 6.61 -4.66 7.75
N SER A 50 7.22 -5.81 7.44
CA SER A 50 6.97 -7.05 8.19
C SER A 50 7.47 -6.93 9.62
N ILE A 51 8.69 -6.42 9.83
CA ILE A 51 9.27 -6.22 11.18
C ILE A 51 8.41 -5.22 11.97
N CYS A 52 8.10 -4.06 11.37
CA CYS A 52 7.26 -3.05 12.00
C CYS A 52 5.87 -3.60 12.31
N SER A 53 5.30 -4.44 11.44
CA SER A 53 3.97 -5.03 11.64
C SER A 53 3.97 -6.09 12.76
N THR A 54 4.88 -7.07 12.66
CA THR A 54 4.86 -8.29 13.48
C THR A 54 5.25 -8.03 14.93
N ILE A 55 6.32 -7.25 15.19
CA ILE A 55 6.81 -7.05 16.56
C ILE A 55 5.74 -6.41 17.47
N PRO A 56 5.17 -5.23 17.14
CA PRO A 56 4.16 -4.61 17.97
C PRO A 56 2.87 -5.44 18.02
N TYR A 57 2.51 -6.12 16.93
CA TYR A 57 1.31 -6.93 16.89
C TYR A 57 1.36 -8.10 17.88
N ILE A 58 2.48 -8.84 17.93
CA ILE A 58 2.69 -9.94 18.89
C ILE A 58 2.66 -9.42 20.33
N LEU A 59 3.30 -8.28 20.59
CA LEU A 59 3.31 -7.67 21.93
C LEU A 59 1.91 -7.27 22.39
N LEU A 60 1.08 -6.74 21.50
CA LEU A 60 -0.29 -6.31 21.79
C LEU A 60 -1.30 -7.47 21.82
N ASN A 61 -1.07 -8.56 21.07
CA ASN A 61 -2.04 -9.65 20.87
C ASN A 61 -1.47 -11.03 21.26
N LYS A 62 -0.98 -11.14 22.50
CA LYS A 62 -0.34 -12.37 23.02
C LYS A 62 -1.16 -13.65 22.87
N LYS A 63 -2.49 -13.57 22.91
CA LYS A 63 -3.41 -14.72 22.92
C LYS A 63 -4.04 -15.07 21.56
N ASN A 64 -3.98 -14.15 20.59
CA ASN A 64 -4.59 -14.36 19.27
C ASN A 64 -3.64 -13.84 18.20
N GLN A 65 -2.67 -14.68 17.84
CA GLN A 65 -1.65 -14.36 16.86
C GLN A 65 -2.15 -14.77 15.48
N ILE A 66 -2.46 -13.78 14.65
CA ILE A 66 -2.83 -13.98 13.25
C ILE A 66 -1.57 -13.84 12.40
N LEU A 67 -1.33 -14.81 11.52
CA LEU A 67 -0.25 -14.77 10.53
C LEU A 67 -0.77 -14.20 9.21
N GLY A 68 0.02 -13.34 8.56
CA GLY A 68 -0.33 -12.82 7.25
C GLY A 68 0.73 -11.89 6.67
N ALA A 69 0.79 -11.82 5.34
CA ALA A 69 1.66 -10.90 4.60
C ALA A 69 1.08 -9.48 4.47
N SER A 70 -0.11 -9.24 5.03
CA SER A 70 -0.86 -8.00 4.84
C SER A 70 -0.16 -6.77 5.44
N GLY A 71 0.66 -6.94 6.48
CA GLY A 71 1.52 -5.86 6.99
C GLY A 71 2.53 -5.36 5.96
N SER A 72 3.18 -6.27 5.23
CA SER A 72 4.12 -5.93 4.15
C SER A 72 3.39 -5.24 2.99
N ILE A 73 2.19 -5.74 2.63
CA ILE A 73 1.32 -5.14 1.61
C ILE A 73 0.98 -3.69 1.95
N MET A 74 0.61 -3.44 3.21
CA MET A 74 0.30 -2.10 3.69
C MET A 74 1.48 -1.13 3.53
N GLY A 75 2.71 -1.60 3.75
CA GLY A 75 3.92 -0.84 3.44
C GLY A 75 4.05 -0.44 1.97
N LEU A 76 3.79 -1.39 1.06
CA LEU A 76 3.83 -1.14 -0.37
C LEU A 76 2.72 -0.18 -0.83
N VAL A 77 1.51 -0.28 -0.27
CA VAL A 77 0.41 0.67 -0.54
C VAL A 77 0.82 2.10 -0.16
N TYR A 78 1.47 2.28 0.98
CA TYR A 78 2.01 3.59 1.38
C TYR A 78 3.05 4.10 0.37
N ILE A 79 4.01 3.25 0.00
CA ILE A 79 5.07 3.66 -0.94
C ILE A 79 4.49 4.00 -2.30
N LEU A 80 3.52 3.24 -2.80
CA LEU A 80 2.82 3.51 -4.04
C LEU A 80 2.13 4.88 -4.01
N SER A 81 1.46 5.20 -2.89
CA SER A 81 0.81 6.50 -2.70
C SER A 81 1.77 7.70 -2.74
N THR A 82 3.05 7.48 -2.41
CA THR A 82 4.06 8.54 -2.35
C THR A 82 4.99 8.57 -3.55
N LEU A 83 5.08 7.51 -4.34
CA LEU A 83 5.83 7.47 -5.60
C LEU A 83 4.96 7.89 -6.79
N LYS A 84 3.69 7.48 -6.77
CA LYS A 84 2.73 7.68 -7.86
C LYS A 84 1.32 7.94 -7.32
N PRO A 85 1.11 9.09 -6.65
CA PRO A 85 -0.15 9.40 -5.97
C PRO A 85 -1.38 9.32 -6.88
N ASN A 86 -1.23 9.60 -8.18
CA ASN A 86 -2.31 9.70 -9.17
C ASN A 86 -2.50 8.43 -10.03
N GLU A 87 -1.70 7.37 -9.82
CA GLU A 87 -1.90 6.11 -10.54
C GLU A 87 -3.24 5.49 -10.12
N VAL A 88 -4.11 5.22 -11.09
CA VAL A 88 -5.48 4.73 -10.84
C VAL A 88 -5.49 3.21 -10.81
N PHE A 89 -6.13 2.67 -9.78
CA PHE A 89 -6.36 1.27 -9.58
C PHE A 89 -7.84 0.98 -9.48
N ILE A 90 -8.25 -0.16 -10.01
CA ILE A 90 -9.58 -0.72 -9.84
C ILE A 90 -9.53 -1.63 -8.62
N SER A 91 -10.21 -1.22 -7.54
CA SER A 91 -10.36 -2.05 -6.35
C SER A 91 -11.08 -3.34 -6.72
N LEU A 92 -10.52 -4.48 -6.34
CA LEU A 92 -11.18 -5.80 -6.41
C LEU A 92 -11.92 -6.11 -5.11
N PHE A 93 -11.43 -5.55 -4.01
CA PHE A 93 -11.98 -5.64 -2.66
C PHE A 93 -11.51 -4.41 -1.85
N PRO A 94 -12.33 -3.82 -0.96
CA PRO A 94 -13.67 -4.24 -0.54
C PRO A 94 -14.80 -3.76 -1.46
N LEU A 95 -14.54 -2.82 -2.36
CA LEU A 95 -15.54 -2.23 -3.26
C LEU A 95 -15.16 -2.55 -4.71
N PRO A 96 -15.60 -3.71 -5.25
CA PRO A 96 -15.22 -4.14 -6.59
C PRO A 96 -15.59 -3.07 -7.63
N TYR A 97 -14.69 -2.84 -8.58
CA TYR A 97 -14.81 -1.86 -9.67
C TYR A 97 -14.67 -0.38 -9.28
N LEU A 98 -14.45 -0.06 -8.00
CA LEU A 98 -14.19 1.31 -7.59
C LEU A 98 -12.81 1.75 -8.09
N LYS A 99 -12.77 2.82 -8.88
CA LYS A 99 -11.55 3.44 -9.35
C LYS A 99 -11.02 4.40 -8.29
N LEU A 100 -9.81 4.17 -7.83
CA LEU A 100 -9.15 4.98 -6.82
C LEU A 100 -7.72 5.26 -7.25
N THR A 101 -7.25 6.47 -6.99
CA THR A 101 -5.81 6.73 -7.10
C THR A 101 -5.05 6.00 -5.98
N ALA A 102 -3.74 5.77 -6.16
CA ALA A 102 -2.87 5.21 -5.14
C ALA A 102 -2.98 5.95 -3.80
N LEU A 103 -3.09 7.29 -3.87
CA LEU A 103 -3.24 8.14 -2.70
C LEU A 103 -4.59 7.93 -2.01
N GLN A 104 -5.69 7.92 -2.76
CA GLN A 104 -7.02 7.66 -2.25
C GLN A 104 -7.14 6.25 -1.65
N LEU A 105 -6.51 5.26 -2.29
CA LEU A 105 -6.47 3.89 -1.76
C LEU A 105 -5.74 3.85 -0.42
N CYS A 106 -4.61 4.55 -0.29
CA CYS A 106 -3.88 4.62 0.97
C CYS A 106 -4.70 5.37 2.05
N HIS A 107 -5.40 6.44 1.69
CA HIS A 107 -6.31 7.14 2.61
C HIS A 107 -7.44 6.24 3.11
N LEU A 108 -8.12 5.54 2.20
CA LEU A 108 -9.17 4.59 2.54
C LEU A 108 -8.62 3.47 3.41
N SER A 109 -7.44 2.94 3.09
CA SER A 109 -6.78 1.91 3.90
C SER A 109 -6.52 2.41 5.32
N ILE A 110 -5.96 3.62 5.48
CA ILE A 110 -5.74 4.22 6.80
C ILE A 110 -7.05 4.40 7.56
N LEU A 111 -8.06 5.00 6.91
CA LEU A 111 -9.35 5.30 7.51
C LEU A 111 -10.06 4.02 7.96
N THR A 112 -10.11 2.99 7.10
CA THR A 112 -10.71 1.69 7.41
C THR A 112 -9.99 1.02 8.59
N ASN A 113 -8.65 0.98 8.58
CA ASN A 113 -7.90 0.36 9.66
C ASN A 113 -8.08 1.11 11.00
N ILE A 114 -8.04 2.44 11.00
CA ILE A 114 -8.31 3.26 12.19
C ILE A 114 -9.74 3.03 12.70
N PHE A 115 -10.73 3.07 11.80
CA PHE A 115 -12.12 2.87 12.17
C PHE A 115 -12.33 1.50 12.85
N PHE A 116 -11.84 0.42 12.25
CA PHE A 116 -11.99 -0.92 12.84
C PHE A 116 -11.08 -1.18 14.04
N LEU A 117 -9.98 -0.43 14.21
CA LEU A 117 -9.15 -0.49 15.40
C LEU A 117 -9.88 0.06 16.63
N PHE A 118 -10.60 1.19 16.49
CA PHE A 118 -11.28 1.86 17.61
C PHE A 118 -12.74 1.44 17.78
N PHE A 119 -13.50 1.27 16.69
CA PHE A 119 -14.93 0.96 16.74
C PHE A 119 -15.22 -0.55 16.73
N ARG A 120 -14.28 -1.35 17.26
CA ARG A 120 -14.36 -2.81 17.31
C ARG A 120 -15.49 -3.29 18.23
N LYS A 121 -16.75 -3.21 17.79
CA LYS A 121 -17.86 -3.89 18.45
C LYS A 121 -17.68 -5.39 18.28
N LYS A 122 -17.62 -6.13 19.40
CA LYS A 122 -17.49 -7.61 19.45
C LYS A 122 -18.42 -8.37 18.48
N LYS A 123 -19.56 -7.79 18.09
CA LYS A 123 -20.56 -8.40 17.19
C LYS A 123 -20.37 -8.12 15.69
N VAL A 124 -19.54 -7.15 15.30
CA VAL A 124 -19.41 -6.71 13.88
C VAL A 124 -18.21 -7.35 13.18
N ASN A 125 -17.22 -7.85 13.93
CA ASN A 125 -16.05 -8.52 13.38
C ASN A 125 -16.20 -10.05 13.46
N HIS A 126 -16.88 -10.64 12.48
CA HIS A 126 -16.76 -12.09 12.23
C HIS A 126 -15.39 -12.46 11.63
N PHE A 127 -14.61 -11.46 11.17
CA PHE A 127 -13.32 -11.66 10.54
C PHE A 127 -12.17 -11.38 11.51
N ASN A 128 -11.32 -12.39 11.73
CA ASN A 128 -10.06 -12.26 12.46
C ASN A 128 -9.06 -11.43 11.62
N ILE A 129 -9.20 -10.11 11.64
CA ILE A 129 -8.32 -9.18 10.93
C ILE A 129 -7.39 -8.47 11.92
N ALA A 130 -6.09 -8.45 11.59
CA ALA A 130 -5.03 -7.85 12.38
C ALA A 130 -4.88 -6.33 12.08
N TRP A 131 -5.90 -5.53 12.41
CA TRP A 131 -5.96 -4.09 12.10
C TRP A 131 -4.74 -3.30 12.61
N SER A 132 -4.23 -3.60 13.81
CA SER A 132 -3.02 -2.96 14.32
C SER A 132 -1.77 -3.36 13.54
N ALA A 133 -1.67 -4.62 13.09
CA ALA A 133 -0.57 -5.08 12.25
C ALA A 133 -0.52 -4.32 10.92
N HIS A 134 -1.67 -4.02 10.32
CA HIS A 134 -1.75 -3.20 9.10
C HIS A 134 -1.25 -1.77 9.33
N MET A 135 -1.65 -1.14 10.45
CA MET A 135 -1.20 0.22 10.78
C MET A 135 0.31 0.31 11.00
N PHE A 136 0.89 -0.69 11.68
CA PHE A 136 2.34 -0.73 11.84
C PHE A 136 3.07 -1.16 10.55
N GLY A 137 2.42 -1.92 9.67
CA GLY A 137 2.91 -2.21 8.31
C GLY A 137 3.01 -0.94 7.45
N LEU A 138 1.97 -0.09 7.49
CA LEU A 138 1.97 1.26 6.89
C LEU A 138 3.13 2.11 7.42
N LEU A 139 3.37 2.07 8.74
CA LEU A 139 4.48 2.78 9.37
C LEU A 139 5.84 2.36 8.78
N GLY A 140 6.05 1.08 8.49
CA GLY A 140 7.27 0.62 7.81
C GLY A 140 7.46 1.28 6.44
N GLY A 141 6.39 1.42 5.65
CA GLY A 141 6.42 2.16 4.38
C GLY A 141 6.72 3.65 4.58
N ALA A 142 6.15 4.27 5.62
CA ALA A 142 6.44 5.65 5.98
C ALA A 142 7.90 5.89 6.37
N LEU A 143 8.48 4.99 7.17
CA LEU A 143 9.90 5.03 7.53
C LEU A 143 10.79 4.88 6.29
N TYR A 144 10.44 3.96 5.38
CA TYR A 144 11.19 3.81 4.13
C TYR A 144 11.12 5.06 3.25
N ASN A 145 9.94 5.68 3.11
CA ASN A 145 9.78 6.95 2.40
C ASN A 145 10.67 8.05 3.01
N ILE A 146 10.67 8.19 4.33
CA ILE A 146 11.51 9.17 5.03
C ILE A 146 12.99 8.88 4.76
N TYR A 147 13.42 7.63 4.85
CA TYR A 147 14.79 7.21 4.56
C TYR A 147 15.20 7.59 3.13
N GLN A 148 14.39 7.24 2.12
CA GLN A 148 14.68 7.56 0.72
C GLN A 148 14.80 9.09 0.52
N ARG A 149 13.92 9.87 1.14
CA ARG A 149 13.90 11.34 0.98
C ARG A 149 15.02 12.05 1.73
N LYS A 150 15.23 11.72 2.99
CA LYS A 150 16.13 12.47 3.88
C LYS A 150 17.56 11.94 3.88
N ILE A 151 17.76 10.64 3.66
CA ILE A 151 19.08 10.02 3.73
C ILE A 151 19.63 9.80 2.32
N LYS A 152 18.81 9.27 1.40
CA LYS A 152 19.23 9.08 -0.01
C LYS A 152 18.98 10.28 -0.91
N ASN A 153 18.40 11.37 -0.41
CA ASN A 153 18.02 12.56 -1.19
C ASN A 153 17.21 12.21 -2.46
N ASN A 154 16.39 11.15 -2.40
CA ASN A 154 15.61 10.69 -3.54
C ASN A 154 14.28 11.46 -3.63
N ASN A 155 14.26 12.48 -4.48
CA ASN A 155 13.11 13.35 -4.69
C ASN A 155 11.93 12.69 -5.42
N ASN A 156 12.08 11.44 -5.87
CA ASN A 156 10.96 10.69 -6.45
C ASN A 156 9.91 10.29 -5.40
N TYR A 157 10.29 10.26 -4.13
CA TYR A 157 9.41 9.95 -3.02
C TYR A 157 8.85 11.25 -2.44
N TYR A 158 7.53 11.40 -2.48
CA TYR A 158 6.89 12.62 -2.00
C TYR A 158 6.48 12.53 -0.52
N PRO A 159 6.43 13.66 0.20
CA PRO A 159 5.84 13.73 1.54
C PRO A 159 4.33 13.44 1.50
N PHE A 160 3.91 12.34 2.13
CA PHE A 160 2.51 11.90 2.16
C PHE A 160 1.53 12.96 2.68
N ILE A 161 1.88 13.69 3.75
CA ILE A 161 1.00 14.71 4.33
C ILE A 161 0.77 15.85 3.32
N GLN A 162 1.83 16.31 2.66
CA GLN A 162 1.72 17.38 1.66
C GLN A 162 0.92 16.92 0.44
N LEU A 163 1.13 15.67 -0.01
CA LEU A 163 0.32 15.06 -1.07
C LEU A 163 -1.17 15.01 -0.70
N SER A 164 -1.47 14.68 0.55
CA SER A 164 -2.84 14.59 1.06
C SER A 164 -3.53 15.94 1.10
N ILE A 165 -2.82 16.99 1.55
CA ILE A 165 -3.35 18.36 1.60
C ILE A 165 -3.58 18.92 0.19
N LYS A 166 -2.69 18.61 -0.76
CA LYS A 166 -2.79 19.05 -2.16
C LYS A 166 -3.65 18.12 -3.03
N ASN A 167 -4.32 17.14 -2.44
CA ASN A 167 -5.17 16.14 -3.11
C ASN A 167 -4.51 15.46 -4.33
N GLY A 168 -3.21 15.12 -4.23
CA GLY A 168 -2.45 14.48 -5.31
C GLY A 168 -2.12 15.37 -6.51
N TYR A 169 -2.69 16.58 -6.61
CA TYR A 169 -2.26 17.61 -7.54
C TYR A 169 -1.03 18.31 -6.97
N ILE A 170 0.13 17.74 -7.24
CA ILE A 170 1.34 18.54 -7.21
C ILE A 170 1.83 18.62 -8.64
N ASP A 171 1.65 19.80 -9.24
CA ASP A 171 2.37 20.19 -10.45
C ASP A 171 3.86 20.14 -10.12
N TYR A 172 4.53 19.13 -10.65
CA TYR A 172 5.97 19.04 -10.64
C TYR A 172 6.43 19.22 -12.08
N HIS A 173 6.95 20.41 -12.37
CA HIS A 173 7.75 20.71 -13.56
C HIS A 173 9.09 19.97 -13.52
#